data_AF-A0A392QZH1-F1
#
_entry.id   AF-A0A392QZH1-F1
#
_cell.length_a   1.000
_cell.length_b   1.000
_cell.length_c   1.000
_cell.angle_alpha   90.00
_cell.angle_beta   90.00
_cell.angle_gamma   90.00
#
_symmetry.space_group_name_H-M   'P 1'
#
loop_
_entity.id
_entity.type
_entity.pdbx_description
1 polymer ?
#
loop_
_entity_poly.entity_id
_entity_poly.type
_entity_poly.pdbx_seq_one_letter_code
_entity_poly.pdbx_strand_id
1 'polypeptide(L)'
;MIEELISKGQQLDAVHFTFEVGLVDKFPPVPLLKSFLKDAKKVATSILEDPNNAGRAAVARHWYLEIGSWVLLSSEFVVDASPETLYL
;
A
#
# COMPACT_ATOMS: atom_id res chain seq x y z
N MET A 1 -4.15 18.61 12.91
CA MET A 1 -4.98 17.40 12.88
C MET A 1 -4.76 16.59 11.60
N ILE A 2 -5.35 16.92 10.44
CA ILE A 2 -5.16 16.12 9.19
C ILE A 2 -3.69 16.02 8.76
N GLU A 3 -2.94 17.14 8.79
CA GLU A 3 -1.51 17.15 8.47
C GLU A 3 -0.66 16.29 9.44
N GLU A 4 -1.11 16.14 10.68
CA GLU A 4 -0.45 15.27 11.68
C GLU A 4 -0.70 13.79 11.40
N LEU A 5 -1.90 13.44 10.92
CA LEU A 5 -2.19 12.08 10.46
C LEU A 5 -1.34 11.73 9.23
N ILE A 6 -1.18 12.67 8.31
CA ILE A 6 -0.34 12.51 7.12
C ILE A 6 1.12 12.29 7.53
N SER A 7 1.65 13.08 8.45
CA SER A 7 3.04 12.94 8.90
C SER A 7 3.31 11.62 9.66
N LYS A 8 2.28 11.03 10.29
CA LYS A 8 2.35 9.73 10.96
C LYS A 8 2.14 8.53 10.03
N GLY A 9 1.85 8.73 8.75
CA GLY A 9 1.51 7.63 7.84
C GLY A 9 0.12 7.04 8.09
N GLN A 10 -0.81 7.84 8.60
CA GLN A 10 -2.22 7.48 8.82
C GLN A 10 -3.10 8.04 7.70
N GLN A 11 -2.78 7.73 6.45
CA GLN A 11 -3.44 8.33 5.30
C GLN A 11 -4.91 7.90 5.16
N LEU A 12 -5.28 6.71 5.62
CA LEU A 12 -6.69 6.27 5.62
C LEU A 12 -7.54 7.14 6.56
N ASP A 13 -7.05 7.38 7.78
CA ASP A 13 -7.69 8.27 8.74
C ASP A 13 -7.73 9.70 8.17
N ALA A 14 -6.63 10.17 7.57
CA ALA A 14 -6.58 11.49 6.95
C ALA A 14 -7.63 11.66 5.83
N VAL A 15 -7.81 10.66 4.98
CA VAL A 15 -8.85 10.66 3.93
C VAL A 15 -10.24 10.70 4.55
N HIS A 16 -10.51 9.85 5.56
CA HIS A 16 -11.81 9.81 6.25
C HIS A 16 -12.20 11.19 6.81
N PHE A 17 -11.31 11.81 7.59
CA PHE A 17 -11.56 13.12 8.17
C PHE A 17 -11.68 14.22 7.12
N THR A 18 -10.88 14.15 6.05
CA THR A 18 -10.95 15.15 4.97
C THR A 18 -12.34 15.20 4.33
N PHE A 19 -12.98 14.03 4.11
CA PHE A 19 -14.35 13.97 3.62
C PHE A 19 -15.36 14.49 4.64
N GLU A 20 -15.22 14.10 5.91
CA GLU A 20 -16.12 14.50 6.98
C GLU A 20 -16.17 16.02 7.18
N VAL A 21 -15.02 16.70 7.09
CA VAL A 21 -14.93 18.15 7.26
C VAL A 21 -14.98 18.95 5.96
N GLY A 22 -15.19 18.30 4.81
CA GLY A 22 -15.32 18.96 3.51
C GLY A 22 -14.03 19.63 2.99
N LEU A 23 -12.85 19.10 3.35
CA LEU A 23 -11.54 19.65 2.94
C LEU A 23 -10.88 18.87 1.77
N VAL A 24 -11.69 18.16 0.97
CA VAL A 24 -11.22 17.26 -0.10
C VAL A 24 -10.35 17.99 -1.13
N ASP A 25 -10.65 19.25 -1.43
CA ASP A 25 -9.84 20.07 -2.35
C ASP A 25 -8.46 20.41 -1.78
N LYS A 26 -8.37 20.59 -0.46
CA LYS A 26 -7.10 20.90 0.23
C LYS A 26 -6.24 19.66 0.43
N PHE A 27 -6.87 18.51 0.69
CA PHE A 27 -6.20 17.24 0.93
C PHE A 27 -6.75 16.17 -0.04
N PRO A 28 -6.36 16.22 -1.32
CA PRO A 28 -6.90 15.32 -2.32
C PRO A 28 -6.64 13.85 -1.97
N PRO A 29 -7.66 12.96 -2.03
CA PRO A 29 -7.54 11.57 -1.60
C PRO A 29 -6.54 10.76 -2.41
N VAL A 30 -6.44 11.02 -3.72
CA VAL A 30 -5.61 10.21 -4.62
C VAL A 30 -4.11 10.28 -4.26
N PRO A 31 -3.49 11.46 -4.05
CA PRO A 31 -2.12 11.54 -3.53
C PRO A 31 -1.92 10.88 -2.16
N LEU A 32 -2.89 11.00 -1.24
CA LEU A 32 -2.82 10.38 0.08
C LEU A 32 -2.79 8.85 -0.03
N LEU A 33 -3.72 8.26 -0.77
CA LEU A 33 -3.78 6.81 -0.98
C LEU A 33 -2.56 6.27 -1.74
N LYS A 34 -2.01 7.04 -2.69
CA LYS A 34 -0.74 6.67 -3.36
C LYS A 34 0.42 6.56 -2.36
N SER A 35 0.52 7.49 -1.42
CA SER A 35 1.58 7.42 -0.39
C SER A 35 1.39 6.23 0.55
N PHE A 36 0.15 5.94 0.97
CA PHE A 36 -0.17 4.74 1.75
C PHE A 36 0.28 3.46 1.05
N LEU A 37 -0.06 3.29 -0.24
CA LEU A 37 0.32 2.11 -1.01
C LEU A 37 1.84 1.96 -1.15
N LYS A 38 2.57 3.08 -1.30
CA LYS A 38 4.03 3.07 -1.37
C LYS A 38 4.64 2.55 -0.06
N ASP A 39 4.13 2.98 1.08
CA ASP A 39 4.65 2.55 2.38
C ASP A 39 4.21 1.13 2.73
N ALA A 40 2.98 0.74 2.42
CA ALA A 40 2.51 -0.64 2.53
C ALA A 40 3.36 -1.60 1.69
N LYS A 41 3.75 -1.22 0.46
CA LYS A 41 4.67 -2.00 -0.38
C LYS A 41 6.01 -2.20 0.30
N LYS A 42 6.63 -1.14 0.86
CA LYS A 42 7.92 -1.26 1.58
C LYS A 42 7.81 -2.24 2.75
N VAL A 43 6.76 -2.12 3.56
CA VAL A 43 6.53 -3.01 4.71
C VAL A 43 6.37 -4.46 4.24
N ALA A 44 5.60 -4.69 3.17
CA ALA A 44 5.43 -6.02 2.61
C ALA A 44 6.74 -6.61 2.07
N THR A 45 7.55 -5.81 1.36
CA THR A 45 8.88 -6.23 0.88
C THR A 45 9.82 -6.56 2.04
N SER A 46 9.92 -5.70 3.06
CA SER A 46 10.75 -5.98 4.24
C SER A 46 10.29 -7.21 5.01
N ILE A 47 8.97 -7.50 5.00
CA ILE A 47 8.47 -8.76 5.54
C ILE A 47 8.93 -9.93 4.66
N LEU A 48 8.77 -9.87 3.33
CA LEU A 48 9.20 -10.98 2.46
C LEU A 48 10.71 -11.29 2.53
N GLU A 49 11.54 -10.26 2.74
CA GLU A 49 13.00 -10.38 2.79
C GLU A 49 13.54 -10.89 4.13
N ASP A 50 12.76 -10.83 5.21
CA ASP A 50 13.18 -11.30 6.52
C ASP A 50 12.82 -12.78 6.73
N PRO A 51 13.81 -13.69 6.72
CA PRO A 51 13.58 -15.14 6.78
C PRO A 51 12.98 -15.60 8.12
N ASN A 52 13.00 -14.76 9.15
CA ASN A 52 12.49 -15.09 10.48
C ASN A 52 11.01 -14.72 10.67
N ASN A 53 10.33 -14.17 9.65
CA ASN A 53 8.93 -13.77 9.73
C ASN A 53 7.96 -14.62 8.89
N ALA A 54 8.33 -15.86 8.59
CA ALA A 54 7.62 -16.79 7.71
C ALA A 54 6.08 -16.76 7.80
N GLY A 55 5.51 -16.58 9.01
CA GLY A 55 4.08 -16.41 9.23
C GLY A 55 3.46 -15.13 8.62
N ARG A 56 4.14 -13.99 8.68
CA ARG A 56 3.70 -12.72 8.05
C ARG A 56 3.97 -12.71 6.54
N ALA A 57 5.06 -13.35 6.10
CA ALA A 57 5.34 -13.56 4.67
C ALA A 57 4.28 -14.45 4.00
N ALA A 58 3.71 -15.43 4.69
CA ALA A 58 2.60 -16.24 4.18
C ALA A 58 1.30 -15.42 3.97
N VAL A 59 0.98 -14.52 4.90
CA VAL A 59 -0.18 -13.61 4.77
C VAL A 59 0.02 -12.62 3.62
N ALA A 60 1.22 -12.05 3.49
CA ALA A 60 1.58 -11.20 2.36
C ALA A 60 1.47 -11.96 1.04
N ARG A 61 2.00 -13.19 0.95
CA ARG A 61 1.87 -14.06 -0.24
C ARG A 61 0.41 -14.33 -0.60
N HIS A 62 -0.45 -14.64 0.37
CA HIS A 62 -1.87 -14.86 0.11
C HIS A 62 -2.58 -13.58 -0.39
N TRP A 63 -2.30 -12.43 0.22
CA TRP A 63 -2.80 -11.12 -0.23
C TRP A 63 -2.31 -10.77 -1.64
N TYR A 64 -1.05 -11.07 -1.99
CA TYR A 64 -0.51 -10.88 -3.34
C TYR A 64 -1.10 -11.84 -4.37
N LEU A 65 -1.43 -13.09 -4.01
CA LEU A 65 -2.04 -14.03 -4.96
C LEU A 65 -3.51 -13.69 -5.24
N GLU A 66 -4.26 -13.23 -4.24
CA GLU A 66 -5.66 -12.83 -4.37
C GLU A 66 -5.80 -11.44 -5.02
N ILE A 67 -5.05 -10.44 -4.54
CA ILE A 67 -5.17 -9.04 -5.00
C ILE A 67 -4.22 -8.75 -6.17
N GLY A 68 -3.06 -9.40 -6.23
CA GLY A 68 -2.10 -9.26 -7.33
C GLY A 68 -2.65 -9.73 -8.67
N SER A 69 -3.57 -10.71 -8.68
CA SER A 69 -4.30 -11.09 -9.90
C SER A 69 -5.07 -9.90 -10.50
N TRP A 70 -5.73 -9.09 -9.67
CA TRP A 70 -6.46 -7.90 -10.10
C TRP A 70 -5.55 -6.71 -10.41
N VAL A 71 -4.43 -6.59 -9.69
CA VAL A 71 -3.44 -5.53 -9.90
C VAL A 71 -2.65 -5.72 -11.21
N LEU A 72 -2.32 -6.96 -11.59
CA LEU A 72 -1.66 -7.27 -12.86
C LEU A 72 -2.57 -7.08 -14.09
N LEU A 73 -3.89 -7.10 -13.90
CA LEU A 73 -4.89 -6.86 -14.95
C LEU A 73 -5.18 -5.37 -15.18
N SER A 74 -4.69 -4.46 -14.32
CA SER A 74 -4.76 -3.02 -14.54
C SER A 74 -3.46 -2.52 -15.18
N SER A 75 -3.54 -2.09 -16.45
CA SER A 75 -2.40 -1.61 -17.26
C SER A 75 -1.59 -0.44 -16.64
N GLU A 76 -2.08 0.17 -15.55
CA GLU A 76 -1.48 1.34 -14.90
C GLU A 76 -0.49 1.02 -13.76
N PHE A 77 -0.41 -0.24 -13.30
CA PHE A 77 0.36 -0.63 -12.09
C PHE A 77 1.45 -1.67 -12.37
N VAL A 78 2.12 -1.60 -13.51
CA VAL A 78 3.36 -2.36 -13.74
C VAL A 78 4.49 -1.64 -13.01
N VAL A 79 4.60 -1.86 -11.69
CA VAL A 79 5.66 -1.28 -10.85
C VAL A 79 6.69 -2.36 -10.50
N ASP A 80 7.57 -2.61 -11.46
CA ASP A 80 8.93 -3.13 -11.28
C ASP A 80 9.05 -4.40 -10.42
N ALA A 81 8.28 -5.43 -10.76
CA ALA A 81 8.52 -6.76 -10.23
C ALA A 81 9.67 -7.38 -11.05
N SER A 82 10.87 -7.39 -10.47
CA SER A 82 12.01 -8.14 -11.00
C SER A 82 11.59 -9.60 -11.27
N PRO A 83 11.92 -10.16 -12.45
CA PRO A 83 11.46 -11.49 -12.88
C PRO A 83 11.87 -12.64 -11.96
N GLU A 84 12.75 -12.39 -10.99
CA GLU A 84 13.22 -13.41 -10.04
C GLU A 84 12.20 -13.78 -8.95
N THR A 85 11.09 -13.05 -8.82
CA THR A 85 10.02 -13.37 -7.84
C THR A 85 8.96 -14.34 -8.36
N LEU A 86 9.05 -14.81 -9.60
CA LEU A 86 8.05 -15.67 -10.25
C LEU A 86 8.40 -17.17 -10.29
N TYR A 87 9.49 -17.60 -9.63
CA TYR A 87 9.98 -18.99 -9.67
C TYR A 87 10.11 -19.70 -8.31
N LEU A 88 9.26 -19.37 -7.33
CA LEU A 88 9.09 -20.18 -6.10
C LEU A 88 7.62 -20.28 -5.69
#